data_AF-A0A183K1H3-F1
#
_entry.id   AF-A0A183K1H3-F1
#
_cell.length_a   1.000
_cell.length_b   1.000
_cell.length_c   1.000
_cell.angle_alpha   90.00
_cell.angle_beta   90.00
_cell.angle_gamma   90.00
#
_symmetry.space_group_name_H-M   'P 1'
#
loop_
_entity.id
_entity.type
_entity.pdbx_description
1 polymer ?
#
loop_
_entity_poly.entity_id
_entity_poly.type
_entity_poly.pdbx_seq_one_letter_code
_entity_poly.pdbx_strand_id
1 'polypeptide(L)'
;LYGAENWRTTTTIIKKVQVLINSCLRKILNIHWPGTISNSLLWERTNQLPGEEEIRKRRWKWIGHALRKSSNCITRQALTWNPEGKRKRGRPQNTLRWEKESDMTRMNNN
;
A
#
# COMPACT_ATOMS: atom_id res chain seq x y z
N LEU A 1 6.57 -1.50 -7.79
CA LEU A 1 5.24 -2.16 -7.68
C LEU A 1 4.27 -1.46 -8.63
N TYR A 2 4.04 -2.02 -9.81
CA TYR A 2 3.06 -1.51 -10.77
C TYR A 2 1.65 -1.92 -10.35
N GLY A 3 0.68 -1.01 -10.41
CA GLY A 3 -0.72 -1.30 -10.09
C GLY A 3 -1.08 -1.43 -8.60
N ALA A 4 -0.11 -1.32 -7.68
CA ALA A 4 -0.34 -1.44 -6.24
C ALA A 4 -1.29 -0.39 -5.65
N GLU A 5 -1.52 0.69 -6.39
CA GLU A 5 -2.47 1.78 -6.05
C GLU A 5 -3.90 1.27 -5.88
N ASN A 6 -4.28 0.24 -6.64
CA ASN A 6 -5.64 -0.33 -6.66
C ASN A 6 -5.73 -1.71 -5.99
N TRP A 7 -4.64 -2.19 -5.39
CA TRP A 7 -4.62 -3.48 -4.72
C TRP A 7 -5.28 -3.41 -3.35
N ARG A 8 -5.91 -4.53 -2.97
CA ARG A 8 -6.26 -4.80 -1.58
C ARG A 8 -4.98 -5.05 -0.78
N THR A 9 -4.67 -4.16 0.14
CA THR A 9 -3.48 -4.28 1.00
C THR A 9 -3.86 -4.87 2.34
N THR A 10 -3.84 -6.19 2.45
CA THR A 10 -3.91 -6.85 3.76
C THR A 10 -2.54 -6.79 4.43
N THR A 11 -2.53 -6.79 5.76
CA THR A 11 -1.30 -6.87 6.57
C THR A 11 -0.45 -8.09 6.18
N THR A 12 -1.09 -9.19 5.80
CA THR A 12 -0.42 -10.40 5.32
C THR A 12 0.28 -10.21 3.97
N ILE A 13 -0.36 -9.53 3.01
CA ILE A 13 0.24 -9.23 1.70
C ILE A 13 1.41 -8.26 1.89
N ILE A 14 1.23 -7.20 2.69
CA ILE A 14 2.29 -6.24 3.00
C ILE A 14 3.50 -6.95 3.62
N LYS A 15 3.29 -7.81 4.62
CA LYS A 15 4.36 -8.59 5.25
C LYS A 15 5.11 -9.47 4.25
N LYS A 16 4.40 -10.17 3.37
CA LYS A 16 5.01 -11.01 2.32
C LYS A 16 5.85 -10.18 1.35
N VAL A 17 5.34 -9.03 0.91
CA VAL A 17 6.08 -8.10 0.03
C VAL A 17 7.32 -7.56 0.75
N GLN A 18 7.22 -7.20 2.02
CA GLN A 18 8.36 -6.72 2.81
C GLN A 18 9.46 -7.77 2.95
N VAL A 19 9.10 -9.03 3.21
CA VAL A 19 10.06 -10.14 3.30
C VAL A 19 10.80 -10.33 1.98
N LEU A 20 10.08 -10.27 0.85
CA LEU A 20 10.69 -10.34 -0.48
C LEU A 20 11.68 -9.20 -0.71
N ILE A 21 11.27 -7.95 -0.44
CA ILE A 21 12.13 -6.76 -0.58
C ILE A 21 13.39 -6.90 0.29
N ASN A 22 13.24 -7.26 1.57
CA ASN A 22 14.37 -7.42 2.48
C ASN A 22 15.32 -8.54 2.03
N SER A 23 14.80 -9.63 1.46
CA SER A 23 15.63 -10.69 0.87
C SER A 23 16.45 -10.18 -0.31
N CYS A 24 15.84 -9.41 -1.22
CA CYS A 24 16.53 -8.79 -2.34
C CYS A 24 17.62 -7.81 -1.86
N LEU A 25 17.32 -6.94 -0.90
CA LEU A 25 18.28 -5.96 -0.37
C LEU A 25 19.50 -6.64 0.26
N ARG A 26 19.32 -7.74 1.01
CA ARG A 26 20.43 -8.51 1.57
C ARG A 26 21.32 -9.11 0.48
N LYS A 27 20.74 -9.64 -0.59
CA LYS A 27 21.48 -10.16 -1.74
C LYS A 27 22.26 -9.05 -2.46
N ILE A 28 21.66 -7.87 -2.66
CA ILE A 28 22.31 -6.71 -3.29
C ILE A 28 23.50 -6.23 -2.46
N LEU A 29 23.37 -6.20 -1.13
CA LEU A 29 24.46 -5.86 -0.22
C LEU A 29 25.45 -7.01 0.03
N ASN A 30 25.29 -8.14 -0.68
CA ASN A 30 26.14 -9.32 -0.58
C ASN A 30 26.22 -9.92 0.84
N ILE A 31 25.18 -9.74 1.66
CA ILE A 31 25.14 -10.23 3.04
C ILE A 31 24.75 -11.70 3.04
N HIS A 32 25.72 -12.54 3.36
CA HIS A 32 25.56 -13.97 3.51
C HIS A 32 25.71 -14.35 4.98
N TRP A 33 25.17 -15.50 5.35
CA TRP A 33 25.50 -16.13 6.62
C TRP A 33 27.04 -16.29 6.71
N PRO A 34 27.69 -16.03 7.86
CA PRO A 34 27.13 -15.77 9.20
C PRO A 34 26.80 -14.29 9.51
N GLY A 35 26.91 -13.40 8.53
CA GLY A 35 26.62 -11.98 8.71
C GLY A 35 25.16 -11.71 9.06
N THR A 36 24.91 -11.21 10.27
CA THR A 36 23.55 -10.85 10.74
C THR A 36 23.38 -9.34 10.72
N ILE A 37 22.34 -8.86 10.03
CA ILE A 37 21.96 -7.45 9.98
C ILE A 37 20.50 -7.28 10.41
N SER A 38 20.24 -6.28 11.25
CA SER A 38 18.87 -5.89 11.62
C SER A 38 18.14 -5.28 10.42
N ASN A 39 16.81 -5.39 10.39
CA ASN A 39 16.02 -4.79 9.31
C ASN A 39 16.12 -3.25 9.30
N SER A 40 16.24 -2.60 10.47
CA SER A 40 16.39 -1.14 10.57
C SER A 40 17.70 -0.66 9.92
N LEU A 41 18.81 -1.31 10.26
CA LEU A 41 20.13 -0.97 9.70
C LEU A 41 20.20 -1.26 8.19
N LEU A 42 19.51 -2.31 7.73
CA LEU A 42 19.38 -2.60 6.30
C LEU A 42 18.70 -1.45 5.54
N TRP A 43 17.62 -0.89 6.10
CA TRP A 43 16.87 0.21 5.48
C TRP A 43 17.62 1.53 5.53
N GLU A 44 18.29 1.82 6.64
CA GLU A 44 19.17 3.00 6.79
C GLU A 44 20.29 2.99 5.74
N ARG A 45 20.99 1.85 5.61
CA ARG A 45 22.09 1.72 4.65
C ARG A 45 21.65 1.81 3.18
N THR A 46 20.40 1.47 2.89
CA THR A 46 19.85 1.49 1.52
C THR A 46 19.00 2.74 1.23
N ASN A 47 18.84 3.63 2.22
CA ASN A 47 17.90 4.76 2.18
C ASN A 47 16.50 4.35 1.70
N GLN A 48 16.06 3.13 2.04
CA GLN A 48 14.76 2.60 1.64
C GLN A 48 13.73 2.78 2.76
N LEU A 49 12.50 3.08 2.36
CA LEU A 49 11.35 3.07 3.27
C LEU A 49 10.74 1.66 3.37
N PRO A 50 10.04 1.34 4.47
CA PRO A 50 9.20 0.16 4.54
C PRO A 50 8.23 0.12 3.34
N GLY A 51 8.03 -1.08 2.78
CA GLY A 51 7.18 -1.29 1.61
C GLY A 51 5.73 -0.83 1.83
N GLU A 52 5.24 -0.86 3.07
CA GLU A 52 3.95 -0.28 3.44
C GLU A 52 3.87 1.22 3.14
N GLU A 53 4.87 1.99 3.55
CA GLU A 53 4.92 3.43 3.34
C GLU A 53 5.03 3.79 1.87
N GLU A 54 5.82 3.03 1.11
CA GLU A 54 5.97 3.23 -0.34
C GLU A 54 4.65 2.95 -1.08
N ILE A 55 3.93 1.88 -0.71
CA ILE A 55 2.60 1.57 -1.27
C ILE A 55 1.61 2.69 -0.92
N ARG A 56 1.60 3.15 0.33
CA ARG A 56 0.74 4.24 0.80
C ARG A 56 1.02 5.54 0.03
N LYS A 57 2.28 5.92 -0.13
CA LYS A 57 2.69 7.12 -0.87
C LYS A 57 2.21 7.08 -2.33
N ARG A 58 2.31 5.93 -2.99
CA ARG A 58 1.81 5.74 -4.37
C ARG A 58 0.29 5.84 -4.44
N ARG A 59 -0.42 5.15 -3.55
CA ARG A 59 -1.88 5.21 -3.46
C ARG A 59 -2.37 6.65 -3.30
N TRP A 60 -1.69 7.44 -2.46
CA TRP A 60 -2.02 8.85 -2.28
C TRP A 60 -1.75 9.72 -3.50
N LYS A 61 -0.62 9.54 -4.17
CA LYS A 61 -0.35 10.22 -5.45
C LYS A 61 -1.47 9.93 -6.47
N TRP A 62 -1.94 8.69 -6.53
CA TRP A 62 -3.05 8.28 -7.40
C TRP A 62 -4.39 8.91 -7.00
N ILE A 63 -4.74 8.89 -5.71
CA ILE A 63 -5.96 9.57 -5.20
C ILE A 63 -5.91 11.06 -5.52
N GLY A 64 -4.78 11.74 -5.26
CA GLY A 64 -4.61 13.15 -5.59
C GLY A 64 -4.66 13.43 -7.09
N HIS A 65 -4.20 12.52 -7.94
CA HIS A 65 -4.38 12.61 -9.39
C HIS A 65 -5.87 12.49 -9.78
N ALA A 66 -6.59 11.51 -9.25
CA ALA A 66 -8.01 11.30 -9.52
C ALA A 66 -8.89 12.46 -9.02
N LEU A 67 -8.58 13.04 -7.86
CA LEU A 67 -9.30 14.20 -7.32
C LEU A 67 -9.08 15.48 -8.13
N ARG A 68 -7.95 15.63 -8.82
CA ARG A 68 -7.68 16.77 -9.72
C ARG A 68 -8.44 16.70 -11.04
N LYS A 69 -9.03 15.55 -11.40
CA LYS A 69 -9.89 15.43 -12.58
C LYS A 69 -11.24 16.14 -12.35
N SER A 70 -11.95 16.45 -13.44
CA SER A 70 -13.28 17.06 -13.39
C SER A 70 -14.27 16.20 -12.60
N SER A 71 -15.28 16.82 -12.02
CA SER A 71 -16.34 16.15 -11.24
C SER A 71 -17.08 15.07 -12.05
N ASN A 72 -17.20 15.27 -13.35
CA ASN A 72 -17.88 14.36 -14.27
C ASN A 72 -17.00 13.18 -14.70
N CYS A 73 -15.72 13.16 -14.34
CA CYS A 73 -14.81 12.08 -14.70
C CYS A 73 -15.15 10.81 -13.91
N ILE A 74 -15.34 9.70 -14.63
CA ILE A 74 -15.71 8.39 -14.07
C ILE A 74 -14.75 7.97 -12.94
N THR A 75 -13.46 8.26 -13.08
CA THR A 75 -12.45 7.90 -12.06
C THR A 75 -12.66 8.65 -10.74
N ARG A 76 -13.10 9.92 -10.78
CA ARG A 76 -13.42 10.72 -9.59
C ARG A 76 -14.73 10.25 -8.95
N GLN A 77 -15.74 9.97 -9.76
CA GLN A 77 -17.03 9.43 -9.27
C GLN A 77 -16.86 8.04 -8.64
N ALA A 78 -16.03 7.18 -9.23
CA ALA A 78 -15.74 5.85 -8.71
C ALA A 78 -15.03 5.86 -7.34
N LEU A 79 -14.39 6.96 -6.94
CA LEU A 79 -13.81 7.09 -5.59
C LEU A 79 -14.89 7.19 -4.50
N THR A 80 -16.00 7.86 -4.81
CA THR A 80 -17.10 8.14 -3.87
C THR A 80 -18.31 7.22 -4.06
N TRP A 81 -18.32 6.45 -5.15
CA TRP A 81 -19.43 5.56 -5.50
C TRP A 81 -19.65 4.47 -4.45
N ASN A 82 -20.87 4.40 -3.90
CA ASN A 82 -21.33 3.30 -3.06
C ASN A 82 -22.31 2.44 -3.86
N PRO A 83 -21.95 1.19 -4.22
CA PRO A 83 -22.85 0.36 -5.02
C PRO A 83 -24.09 -0.03 -4.20
N GLU A 84 -25.27 0.28 -4.72
CA GLU A 84 -26.54 -0.15 -4.15
C GLU A 84 -26.72 -1.66 -4.34
N GLY A 85 -27.16 -2.36 -3.29
CA GLY A 85 -27.47 -3.79 -3.34
C GLY A 85 -27.05 -4.59 -2.10
N LYS A 86 -27.70 -5.73 -1.88
CA LYS A 86 -27.36 -6.66 -0.80
C LYS A 86 -26.10 -7.45 -1.15
N ARG A 87 -25.13 -7.49 -0.23
CA ARG A 87 -23.91 -8.30 -0.37
C ARG A 87 -24.26 -9.79 -0.23
N LYS A 88 -23.60 -10.64 -1.03
CA LYS A 88 -23.66 -12.10 -0.82
C LYS A 88 -23.04 -12.45 0.54
N ARG A 89 -23.71 -13.34 1.29
CA ARG A 89 -23.21 -13.90 2.55
C ARG A 89 -21.84 -14.56 2.31
N GLY A 90 -20.85 -14.24 3.13
CA GLY A 90 -19.46 -14.73 2.99
C GLY A 90 -18.50 -13.81 2.23
N ARG A 91 -18.97 -12.71 1.61
CA ARG A 91 -18.08 -11.72 0.97
C ARG A 91 -17.40 -10.85 2.05
N PRO A 92 -16.07 -10.65 2.00
CA PRO A 92 -15.35 -9.81 2.97
C PRO A 92 -15.91 -8.37 3.03
N GLN A 93 -16.06 -7.84 4.25
CA GLN A 93 -16.67 -6.52 4.55
C GLN A 93 -15.85 -5.33 4.02
N ASN A 94 -14.53 -5.50 3.86
CA ASN A 94 -13.62 -4.44 3.47
C ASN A 94 -13.84 -4.01 2.01
N THR A 95 -14.33 -2.79 1.84
CA THR A 95 -14.51 -2.14 0.53
C THR A 95 -13.28 -1.28 0.26
N LEU A 96 -12.92 -1.05 -1.02
CA LEU A 96 -11.87 -0.10 -1.39
C LEU A 96 -12.07 1.28 -0.73
N ARG A 97 -13.34 1.69 -0.49
CA ARG A 97 -13.67 2.89 0.28
C ARG A 97 -13.13 2.84 1.71
N TRP A 98 -13.41 1.78 2.47
CA TRP A 98 -12.95 1.64 3.85
C TRP A 98 -11.42 1.58 3.95
N GLU A 99 -10.75 0.94 2.99
CA GLU A 99 -9.29 0.91 2.95
C GLU A 99 -8.71 2.30 2.69
N LYS A 100 -9.27 3.04 1.71
CA LYS A 100 -8.89 4.43 1.46
C LYS A 100 -9.16 5.31 2.68
N GLU A 101 -10.32 5.17 3.32
CA GLU A 101 -10.71 5.89 4.53
C GLU A 101 -9.77 5.61 5.70
N SER A 102 -9.38 4.34 5.90
CA SER A 102 -8.38 3.95 6.89
C SER A 102 -6.99 4.51 6.60
N ASP A 103 -6.62 4.66 5.32
CA ASP A 103 -5.38 5.32 4.94
C ASP A 103 -5.44 6.84 5.21
N MET A 104 -6.63 7.47 5.12
CA MET A 104 -6.83 8.89 5.44
C MET A 104 -6.68 9.15 6.93
N THR A 105 -7.32 8.34 7.77
CA THR A 105 -7.27 8.51 9.23
C THR A 105 -5.87 8.31 9.78
N ARG A 106 -5.11 7.34 9.24
CA ARG A 106 -3.72 7.07 9.64
C ARG A 106 -2.73 8.19 9.29
N MET A 107 -3.04 9.05 8.31
CA MET A 107 -2.18 10.20 7.99
C MET A 107 -2.50 11.45 8.78
N ASN A 108 -3.75 11.61 9.23
CA ASN A 108 -4.14 12.76 10.06
C ASN A 108 -3.69 12.62 11.52
N ASN A 109 -3.29 11.41 11.93
CA ASN A 109 -2.77 11.10 13.27
C ASN A 109 -1.23 11.16 13.35
N ASN A 110 -0.56 11.73 12.34
CA ASN A 110 0.87 12.00 12.28
C ASN A 110 1.12 13.50 12.37
#